data_AF-A0A2C6KDJ9-F1
#
_entry.id   AF-A0A2C6KDJ9-F1
#
_cell.length_a   1.000
_cell.length_b   1.000
_cell.length_c   1.000
_cell.angle_alpha   90.00
_cell.angle_beta   90.00
_cell.angle_gamma   90.00
#
_symmetry.space_group_name_H-M   'P 1'
#
loop_
_entity.id
_entity.type
_entity.pdbx_description
1 polymer ?
#
loop_
_entity_poly.entity_id
_entity_poly.type
_entity_poly.pdbx_seq_one_letter_code
_entity_poly.pdbx_strand_id
1 'polypeptide(L)'
;MHSFEKMLIMEKKDEFDAAFSTQTFAVDIVKNGRVVGETPLMEGGEKLQVTMENRRLFVAKYTQYLLVKSVKHQYRAFERGFMLCSSSLISQLSGRELQLLICGTPDLDFHQLKDSSKYEGYEANDPYIESFWSILFHFDIFQK
;
A
#
# COMPACT_ATOMS: atom_id res chain seq x y z
N MET A 1 -0.15 -14.42 9.11
CA MET A 1 0.64 -13.26 8.65
C MET A 1 0.28 -12.10 9.57
N HIS A 2 1.12 -11.73 10.53
CA HIS A 2 0.83 -10.60 11.42
C HIS A 2 0.96 -9.30 10.62
N SER A 3 -0.07 -8.44 10.64
CA SER A 3 -0.04 -7.14 9.94
C SER A 3 1.14 -6.29 10.41
N PHE A 4 1.75 -5.51 9.51
CA PHE A 4 2.77 -4.51 9.88
C PHE A 4 2.27 -3.52 10.93
N GLU A 5 0.96 -3.24 10.92
CA GLU A 5 0.33 -2.46 11.96
C GLU A 5 0.55 -3.07 13.33
N LYS A 6 0.29 -4.38 13.50
CA LYS A 6 0.53 -5.09 14.76
C LYS A 6 1.99 -4.99 15.19
N MET A 7 2.93 -5.11 14.25
CA MET A 7 4.36 -4.95 14.54
C MET A 7 4.67 -3.53 15.06
N LEU A 8 4.04 -2.49 14.49
CA LEU A 8 4.30 -1.08 14.81
C LEU A 8 3.63 -0.59 16.10
N ILE A 9 2.46 -1.12 16.44
CA ILE A 9 1.68 -0.67 17.61
C ILE A 9 1.97 -1.47 18.87
N MET A 10 2.60 -2.65 18.77
CA MET A 10 2.89 -3.49 19.93
C MET A 10 3.86 -2.80 20.89
N GLU A 11 3.49 -2.66 22.17
CA GLU A 11 4.29 -1.92 23.16
C GLU A 11 5.08 -2.83 24.10
N LYS A 12 4.66 -4.09 24.27
CA LYS A 12 5.31 -5.03 25.17
C LYS A 12 6.42 -5.78 24.45
N LYS A 13 7.64 -5.66 24.97
CA LYS A 13 8.85 -6.27 24.40
C LYS A 13 8.77 -7.80 24.37
N ASP A 14 8.34 -8.44 25.46
CA ASP A 14 8.27 -9.90 25.52
C ASP A 14 7.30 -10.49 24.47
N GLU A 15 6.16 -9.83 24.26
CA GLU A 15 5.19 -10.23 23.22
C GLU A 15 5.75 -10.00 21.81
N PHE A 16 6.53 -8.93 21.62
CA PHE A 16 7.19 -8.63 20.35
C PHE A 16 8.25 -9.69 20.02
N ASP A 17 9.13 -9.98 20.97
CA ASP A 17 10.21 -10.94 20.79
C ASP A 17 9.64 -12.35 20.57
N ALA A 18 8.56 -12.73 21.27
CA ALA A 18 7.87 -13.98 21.01
C ALA A 18 7.27 -14.08 19.59
N ALA A 19 6.83 -12.97 19.01
CA ALA A 19 6.20 -12.94 17.70
C ALA A 19 7.19 -12.77 16.53
N PHE A 20 8.31 -12.07 16.73
CA PHE A 20 9.15 -11.56 15.65
C PHE A 20 10.66 -11.84 15.80
N SER A 21 11.13 -12.46 16.90
CA SER A 21 12.57 -12.70 17.12
C SER A 21 13.26 -13.57 16.06
N THR A 22 12.49 -14.39 15.32
CA THR A 22 13.03 -15.19 14.22
C THR A 22 13.11 -14.44 12.90
N GLN A 23 12.54 -13.24 12.80
CA GLN A 23 12.56 -12.43 11.59
C GLN A 23 13.86 -11.66 11.48
N THR A 24 14.42 -11.66 10.27
CA THR A 24 15.57 -10.85 9.89
C THR A 24 15.15 -9.83 8.84
N PHE A 25 16.06 -8.95 8.44
CA PHE A 25 15.87 -8.02 7.34
C PHE A 25 16.03 -8.73 5.97
N ALA A 26 15.42 -9.89 5.82
CA ALA A 26 15.37 -10.68 4.60
C ALA A 26 13.96 -11.24 4.38
N VAL A 27 13.63 -11.52 3.12
CA VAL A 27 12.29 -11.98 2.73
C VAL A 27 12.38 -13.10 1.71
N ASP A 28 11.47 -14.06 1.85
CA ASP A 28 11.33 -15.16 0.91
C ASP A 28 10.88 -14.66 -0.48
N ILE A 29 11.54 -15.17 -1.51
CA ILE A 29 11.11 -15.03 -2.89
C ILE A 29 10.15 -16.18 -3.19
N VAL A 30 8.88 -15.87 -3.38
CA VAL A 30 7.85 -16.86 -3.74
C VAL A 30 7.58 -16.81 -5.24
N LYS A 31 7.69 -17.96 -5.92
CA LYS A 31 7.28 -18.14 -7.32
C LYS A 31 6.34 -19.33 -7.43
N ASN A 32 5.18 -19.14 -8.06
CA ASN A 32 4.15 -20.18 -8.23
C ASN A 32 3.80 -20.90 -6.92
N GLY A 33 3.68 -20.14 -5.82
CA GLY A 33 3.35 -20.66 -4.48
C GLY A 33 4.49 -21.40 -3.78
N ARG A 34 5.71 -21.43 -4.34
CA ARG A 34 6.88 -22.07 -3.72
C ARG A 34 7.95 -21.04 -3.37
N VAL A 35 8.57 -21.20 -2.20
CA VAL A 35 9.77 -20.43 -1.84
C VAL A 35 10.92 -20.94 -2.70
N VAL A 36 11.49 -20.05 -3.52
CA VAL A 36 12.60 -20.38 -4.44
C VAL A 36 13.93 -19.75 -4.02
N GLY A 37 13.93 -19.00 -2.92
CA GLY A 37 15.10 -18.36 -2.35
C GLY A 37 14.71 -17.26 -1.38
N GLU A 38 15.70 -16.52 -0.92
CA GLU A 38 15.56 -15.38 -0.02
C GLU A 38 16.31 -14.19 -0.62
N THR A 39 15.83 -12.97 -0.33
CA THR A 39 16.56 -11.74 -0.66
C THR A 39 16.64 -10.83 0.55
N PRO A 40 17.83 -10.27 0.84
CA PRO A 40 17.95 -9.31 1.90
C PRO A 40 17.32 -7.97 1.50
N LEU A 41 16.65 -7.32 2.45
CA LEU A 41 16.00 -6.02 2.26
C LEU A 41 17.03 -4.87 2.20
N MET A 42 18.19 -5.08 2.82
CA MET A 42 19.35 -4.19 2.86
C MET A 42 20.64 -5.02 2.97
N GLU A 43 21.80 -4.40 2.78
CA GLU A 43 23.09 -5.09 2.91
C GLU A 43 23.25 -5.71 4.30
N GLY A 44 23.60 -7.01 4.35
CA GLY A 44 23.71 -7.78 5.60
C GLY A 44 22.38 -8.05 6.31
N GLY A 45 21.24 -7.78 5.66
CA GLY A 45 19.91 -7.88 6.26
C GLY A 45 19.57 -9.29 6.73
N GLU A 46 20.12 -10.32 6.10
CA GLU A 46 19.95 -11.73 6.46
C GLU A 46 20.50 -12.08 7.86
N LYS A 47 21.40 -11.26 8.40
CA LYS A 47 21.97 -11.41 9.76
C LYS A 47 21.41 -10.41 10.76
N LEU A 48 20.67 -9.41 10.30
CA LEU A 48 20.10 -8.37 11.14
C LEU A 48 18.71 -8.79 11.60
N GLN A 49 18.55 -9.06 12.89
CA GLN A 49 17.23 -9.40 13.46
C GLN A 49 16.33 -8.18 13.56
N VAL A 50 15.02 -8.42 13.42
CA VAL A 50 14.00 -7.43 13.70
C VAL A 50 13.83 -7.30 15.21
N THR A 51 13.95 -6.08 15.72
CA THR A 51 13.78 -5.72 17.13
C THR A 51 12.72 -4.62 17.26
N MET A 52 12.22 -4.42 18.47
CA MET A 52 11.23 -3.36 18.73
C MET A 52 11.76 -1.96 18.37
N GLU A 53 13.07 -1.75 18.50
CA GLU A 53 13.74 -0.48 18.20
C GLU A 53 13.91 -0.27 16.69
N ASN A 54 14.16 -1.34 15.91
CA ASN A 54 14.41 -1.25 14.47
C ASN A 54 13.19 -1.60 13.59
N ARG A 55 12.06 -2.01 14.17
CA ARG A 55 10.83 -2.44 13.46
C ARG A 55 10.33 -1.44 12.40
N ARG A 56 10.42 -0.14 12.67
CA ARG A 56 10.00 0.90 11.72
C ARG A 56 10.88 0.88 10.46
N LEU A 57 12.17 0.65 10.64
CA LEU A 57 13.10 0.48 9.53
C LEU A 57 12.79 -0.80 8.75
N PHE A 58 12.50 -1.91 9.44
CA PHE A 58 12.09 -3.15 8.79
C PHE A 58 10.86 -2.92 7.89
N VAL A 59 9.78 -2.34 8.43
CA VAL A 59 8.57 -2.04 7.67
C VAL A 59 8.87 -1.12 6.47
N ALA A 60 9.67 -0.07 6.64
CA ALA A 60 10.04 0.82 5.55
C ALA A 60 10.81 0.08 4.43
N LYS A 61 11.78 -0.78 4.80
CA LYS A 61 12.58 -1.55 3.85
C LYS A 61 11.76 -2.64 3.17
N TYR A 62 10.87 -3.30 3.89
CA TYR A 62 9.94 -4.27 3.33
C TYR A 62 9.00 -3.60 2.32
N THR A 63 8.38 -2.47 2.67
CA THR A 63 7.50 -1.71 1.77
C THR A 63 8.23 -1.28 0.51
N GLN A 64 9.47 -0.78 0.64
CA GLN A 64 10.31 -0.45 -0.51
C GLN A 64 10.59 -1.68 -1.39
N TYR A 65 10.88 -2.83 -0.78
CA TYR A 65 11.08 -4.06 -1.53
C TYR A 65 9.80 -4.46 -2.27
N LEU A 66 8.67 -4.52 -1.57
CA LEU A 66 7.38 -4.96 -2.10
C LEU A 66 6.91 -4.10 -3.27
N LEU A 67 6.98 -2.78 -3.14
CA LEU A 67 6.46 -1.84 -4.14
C LEU A 67 7.43 -1.53 -5.27
N VAL A 68 8.74 -1.68 -5.05
CA VAL A 68 9.77 -1.23 -6.02
C VAL A 68 10.71 -2.35 -6.44
N LYS A 69 11.40 -2.99 -5.50
CA LYS A 69 12.48 -3.93 -5.86
C LYS A 69 11.94 -5.23 -6.47
N SER A 70 10.85 -5.77 -5.91
CA SER A 70 10.26 -7.06 -6.29
C SER A 70 9.76 -7.09 -7.74
N VAL A 71 9.30 -5.94 -8.25
CA VAL A 71 8.73 -5.76 -9.58
C VAL A 71 9.67 -5.01 -10.54
N LYS A 72 10.87 -4.66 -10.11
CA LYS A 72 11.78 -3.76 -10.83
C LYS A 72 12.06 -4.18 -12.27
N HIS A 73 12.20 -5.49 -12.51
CA HIS A 73 12.52 -6.00 -13.84
C HIS A 73 11.34 -5.82 -14.80
N GLN A 74 10.15 -6.22 -14.39
CA GLN A 74 8.90 -6.12 -15.14
C GLN A 74 8.54 -4.65 -15.35
N TYR A 75 8.62 -3.85 -14.28
CA TYR A 75 8.37 -2.42 -14.34
C TYR A 75 9.29 -1.72 -15.32
N ARG A 76 10.61 -1.99 -15.33
CA ARG A 76 11.53 -1.39 -16.29
C ARG A 76 11.21 -1.76 -17.74
N ALA A 77 10.74 -2.99 -17.99
CA ALA A 77 10.33 -3.40 -19.32
C ALA A 77 9.08 -2.63 -19.77
N PHE A 78 8.09 -2.51 -18.89
CA PHE A 78 6.89 -1.70 -19.10
C PHE A 78 7.24 -0.22 -19.33
N GLU A 79 8.02 0.39 -18.45
CA GLU A 79 8.45 1.79 -18.50
C GLU A 79 9.12 2.14 -19.82
N ARG A 80 10.04 1.29 -20.31
CA ARG A 80 10.67 1.51 -21.62
C ARG A 80 9.65 1.52 -22.76
N GLY A 81 8.71 0.59 -22.77
CA GLY A 81 7.66 0.55 -23.79
C GLY A 81 6.71 1.75 -23.70
N PHE A 82 6.29 2.08 -22.48
CA PHE A 82 5.38 3.19 -22.21
C PHE A 82 5.98 4.54 -22.64
N MET A 83 7.24 4.79 -22.31
CA MET A 83 7.95 6.03 -22.64
C MET A 83 8.18 6.24 -24.15
N LEU A 84 8.14 5.17 -24.97
CA LEU A 84 8.23 5.29 -26.43
C LEU A 84 6.93 5.82 -27.05
N CYS A 85 5.80 5.56 -26.39
CA CYS A 85 4.48 5.95 -26.88
C CYS A 85 3.92 7.19 -26.17
N SER A 86 4.57 7.67 -25.11
CA SER A 86 4.09 8.78 -24.31
C SER A 86 4.82 10.10 -24.60
N SER A 87 4.12 11.21 -24.30
CA SER A 87 4.74 12.54 -24.28
C SER A 87 5.70 12.66 -23.09
N SER A 88 6.80 13.40 -23.27
CA SER A 88 7.73 13.74 -22.19
C SER A 88 7.04 14.48 -21.03
N LEU A 89 5.92 15.14 -21.29
CA LEU A 89 5.09 15.83 -20.29
C LEU A 89 4.45 14.89 -19.27
N ILE A 90 4.33 13.58 -19.56
CA ILE A 90 3.76 12.62 -18.59
C ILE A 90 4.58 12.57 -17.29
N SER A 91 5.89 12.85 -17.36
CA SER A 91 6.76 12.90 -16.18
C SER A 91 6.42 14.02 -15.18
N GLN A 92 5.61 15.00 -15.59
CA GLN A 92 5.15 16.11 -14.74
C GLN A 92 3.82 15.82 -14.03
N LEU A 93 3.11 14.76 -14.43
CA LEU A 93 1.82 14.40 -13.86
C LEU A 93 2.01 13.62 -12.55
N SER A 94 1.14 13.88 -11.59
CA SER A 94 0.94 12.99 -10.45
C SER A 94 0.35 11.65 -10.90
N GLY A 95 0.46 10.63 -10.05
CA GLY A 95 -0.13 9.31 -10.33
C GLY A 95 -1.65 9.37 -10.58
N ARG A 96 -2.36 10.27 -9.88
CA ARG A 96 -3.81 10.47 -10.05
C ARG A 96 -4.14 11.11 -11.40
N GLU A 97 -3.39 12.13 -11.82
CA GLU A 97 -3.60 12.77 -13.12
C GLU A 97 -3.27 11.83 -14.28
N LEU A 98 -2.20 11.04 -14.16
CA LEU A 98 -1.86 10.03 -15.17
C LEU A 98 -2.96 8.96 -15.28
N GLN A 99 -3.51 8.52 -14.15
CA GLN A 99 -4.65 7.59 -14.14
C GLN A 99 -5.86 8.19 -14.85
N LEU A 100 -6.23 9.45 -14.54
CA LEU A 100 -7.35 10.13 -15.19
C LEU A 100 -7.12 10.29 -16.70
N LEU A 101 -5.90 10.56 -17.13
CA LEU A 101 -5.55 10.68 -18.54
C LEU A 101 -5.71 9.35 -19.29
N ILE A 102 -5.26 8.23 -18.69
CA ILE A 102 -5.28 6.91 -19.32
C ILE A 102 -6.67 6.28 -19.26
N CYS A 103 -7.32 6.33 -18.10
CA CYS A 103 -8.58 5.64 -17.84
C CYS A 103 -9.81 6.51 -18.09
N GLY A 104 -9.62 7.83 -18.26
CA GLY A 104 -10.70 8.80 -18.30
C GLY A 104 -11.21 9.18 -16.90
N THR A 105 -12.15 10.11 -16.87
CA THR A 105 -12.88 10.47 -15.66
C THR A 105 -13.92 9.40 -15.35
N PRO A 106 -13.90 8.77 -14.16
CA PRO A 106 -14.91 7.79 -13.81
C PRO A 106 -16.28 8.48 -13.67
N ASP A 107 -17.32 7.86 -14.19
CA ASP A 107 -18.71 8.22 -13.89
C ASP A 107 -19.12 7.50 -12.61
N LEU A 108 -19.12 8.24 -11.50
CA LEU A 108 -19.32 7.70 -10.16
C LEU A 108 -20.77 7.91 -9.71
N ASP A 109 -21.50 6.81 -9.51
CA ASP A 109 -22.82 6.84 -8.88
C ASP A 109 -22.69 6.86 -7.35
N PHE A 110 -22.70 8.06 -6.77
CA PHE A 110 -22.61 8.26 -5.33
C PHE A 110 -23.87 7.81 -4.56
N HIS A 111 -25.01 7.70 -5.22
CA HIS A 111 -26.20 7.11 -4.59
C HIS A 111 -26.01 5.60 -4.43
N GLN A 112 -25.53 4.91 -5.48
CA GLN A 112 -25.19 3.50 -5.39
C GLN A 112 -24.06 3.24 -4.37
N LEU A 113 -23.07 4.13 -4.29
CA LEU A 113 -22.01 4.03 -3.28
C LEU A 113 -22.60 4.12 -1.86
N LYS A 114 -23.52 5.06 -1.62
CA LYS A 114 -24.20 5.19 -0.33
C LYS A 114 -25.01 3.95 0.03
N ASP A 115 -25.78 3.43 -0.91
CA ASP A 115 -26.66 2.28 -0.69
C ASP A 115 -25.89 0.97 -0.43
N SER A 116 -24.68 0.86 -0.99
CA SER A 116 -23.79 -0.29 -0.80
C SER A 116 -22.80 -0.14 0.37
N SER A 117 -22.76 1.02 1.02
CA SER A 117 -21.84 1.32 2.10
C SER A 117 -22.20 0.59 3.39
N LYS A 118 -21.18 0.10 4.11
CA LYS A 118 -21.30 -0.48 5.45
C LYS A 118 -20.51 0.36 6.43
N TYR A 119 -21.05 0.50 7.63
CA TYR A 119 -20.46 1.31 8.69
C TYR A 119 -20.04 0.39 9.85
N GLU A 120 -18.81 0.56 10.33
CA GLU A 120 -18.31 -0.14 11.50
C GLU A 120 -18.35 0.83 12.70
N GLY A 121 -19.11 0.47 13.74
CA GLY A 121 -19.27 1.30 14.93
C GLY A 121 -20.23 2.48 14.80
N TYR A 122 -20.94 2.59 13.67
CA TYR A 122 -21.96 3.61 13.39
C TYR A 122 -23.17 2.99 12.69
N GLU A 123 -24.32 3.66 12.77
CA GLU A 123 -25.52 3.36 12.00
C GLU A 123 -25.72 4.37 10.87
N ALA A 124 -26.49 3.99 9.84
CA ALA A 124 -26.67 4.82 8.64
C ALA A 124 -27.40 6.15 8.90
N ASN A 125 -28.16 6.22 10.00
CA ASN A 125 -28.91 7.38 10.48
C ASN A 125 -28.14 8.19 11.53
N ASP A 126 -26.90 7.82 11.87
CA ASP A 126 -26.11 8.62 12.79
C ASP A 126 -25.84 10.01 12.21
N PRO A 127 -25.92 11.09 13.01
CA PRO A 127 -25.74 12.46 12.51
C PRO A 127 -24.41 12.67 11.77
N TYR A 128 -23.35 11.93 12.17
CA TYR A 128 -22.05 11.97 11.51
C TYR A 128 -22.08 11.35 10.11
N ILE A 129 -22.80 10.24 9.92
CA ILE A 129 -22.94 9.57 8.63
C ILE A 129 -23.83 10.40 7.70
N GLU A 130 -24.93 10.94 8.22
CA GLU A 130 -25.79 11.87 7.46
C GLU A 130 -25.01 13.11 7.01
N SER A 131 -24.22 13.70 7.91
CA SER A 131 -23.36 14.84 7.59
C SER A 131 -22.29 14.50 6.55
N PHE A 132 -21.65 13.34 6.67
CA PHE A 132 -20.66 12.87 5.69
C PHE A 132 -21.24 12.82 4.28
N TRP A 133 -22.40 12.15 4.11
CA TRP A 133 -23.05 12.06 2.80
C TRP A 133 -23.52 13.42 2.31
N SER A 134 -24.09 14.24 3.19
CA SER A 134 -24.50 15.60 2.84
C SER A 134 -23.31 16.39 2.28
N ILE A 135 -22.18 16.43 2.98
CA ILE A 135 -20.96 17.13 2.52
C ILE A 135 -20.47 16.55 1.19
N LEU A 136 -20.38 15.22 1.07
CA LEU A 136 -19.91 14.56 -0.14
C LEU A 136 -20.81 14.85 -1.35
N PHE A 137 -22.13 14.91 -1.18
CA PHE A 137 -23.05 15.26 -2.27
C PHE A 137 -22.91 16.73 -2.71
N HIS A 138 -22.49 17.63 -1.82
CA HIS A 138 -22.22 19.03 -2.15
C HIS A 138 -20.89 19.26 -2.89
N PHE A 139 -19.97 18.29 -2.87
CA PHE A 139 -18.71 18.39 -3.62
C PHE A 139 -18.92 18.35 -5.13
N ASP A 140 -18.08 19.09 -5.84
CA ASP A 140 -17.96 18.98 -7.29
C ASP A 140 -17.26 17.66 -7.70
N ILE A 141 -17.24 17.37 -9.00
CA ILE A 141 -16.68 16.11 -9.53
C ILE A 141 -15.16 15.99 -9.36
N PHE A 142 -14.45 17.11 -9.16
CA PHE A 142 -12.99 17.10 -8.95
C PHE A 142 -12.63 16.89 -7.48
N GLN A 143 -13.51 17.33 -6.58
CA GLN A 143 -13.43 17.10 -5.14
C GLN A 143 -13.89 15.69 -4.75
N LYS A 144 -14.82 15.12 -5.51
CA LYS A 144 -15.25 13.71 -5.46
C LYS A 144 -14.15 12.74 -5.90
#